data_AF-A0A6G4VB00-F1
#
_entry.id   AF-A0A6G4VB00-F1
#
_cell.length_a   1.000
_cell.length_b   1.000
_cell.length_c   1.000
_cell.angle_alpha   90.00
_cell.angle_beta   90.00
_cell.angle_gamma   90.00
#
_symmetry.space_group_name_H-M   'P 1'
#
loop_
_entity.id
_entity.type
_entity.pdbx_description
1 polymer ?
#
loop_
_entity_poly.entity_id
_entity_poly.type
_entity_poly.pdbx_seq_one_letter_code
_entity_poly.pdbx_strand_id
1 'polypeptide(L)' 'MATNRLFVPADRADEFEAHFRHNMRTYLPGVKGLRRSTLLRPVSADDSYVSINEFDSEADFRAWITSDLSPLR' A
#
# COMPACT_ATOMS: atom_id res chain seq x y z
N MET A 1 1.55 -1.02 -13.08
CA MET A 1 2.09 -1.28 -11.73
C MET A 1 2.42 0.05 -11.09
N ALA A 2 2.06 0.24 -9.82
CA ALA A 2 2.35 1.45 -9.06
C ALA A 2 3.18 1.10 -7.82
N THR A 3 4.20 1.89 -7.54
CA THR A 3 5.12 1.70 -6.42
C THR A 3 5.15 2.94 -5.54
N ASN A 4 5.01 2.77 -4.23
CA ASN A 4 5.17 3.85 -3.27
C ASN A 4 6.21 3.52 -2.21
N ARG A 5 6.95 4.53 -1.76
CA ARG A 5 7.89 4.44 -0.63
C ARG A 5 7.26 5.09 0.59
N LEU A 6 7.25 4.35 1.69
CA LEU A 6 6.67 4.80 2.96
C LEU A 6 7.79 4.86 4.01
N PHE A 7 8.12 6.06 4.46
CA PHE A 7 9.07 6.28 5.53
C PHE A 7 8.32 6.21 6.86
N VAL A 8 8.61 5.17 7.63
CA VAL A 8 7.95 4.89 8.90
C VAL A 8 9.03 4.88 9.99
N PRO A 9 8.91 5.72 11.02
CA PRO A 9 9.80 5.66 12.18
C PRO A 9 9.83 4.25 12.80
N ALA A 10 11.02 3.79 13.20
CA ALA A 10 11.20 2.42 13.69
C ALA A 10 10.33 2.09 14.92
N ASP A 11 10.08 3.08 15.78
CA ASP A 11 9.21 2.97 16.96
C ASP A 11 7.72 2.78 16.61
N ARG A 12 7.33 3.01 15.35
CA ARG A 12 5.95 2.81 14.84
C ARG A 12 5.82 1.68 13.83
N ALA A 13 6.90 0.93 13.58
CA ALA A 13 6.90 -0.11 12.55
C ALA A 13 5.81 -1.18 12.79
N ASP A 14 5.70 -1.70 14.00
CA ASP A 14 4.72 -2.74 14.34
C ASP A 14 3.27 -2.26 14.19
N GLU A 15 2.99 -1.04 14.64
CA GLU A 15 1.69 -0.40 14.52
C GLU A 15 1.32 -0.18 13.04
N PHE A 16 2.26 0.39 12.27
CA PHE A 16 2.08 0.61 10.84
C PHE A 16 1.76 -0.69 10.11
N GLU A 17 2.49 -1.76 10.37
CA GLU A 17 2.26 -3.02 9.70
C GLU A 17 0.92 -3.67 10.07
N ALA A 18 0.51 -3.57 11.34
CA ALA A 18 -0.79 -4.05 11.79
C ALA A 18 -1.90 -3.29 11.06
N HIS A 19 -1.80 -1.96 10.99
CA HIS A 19 -2.72 -1.11 10.24
C HIS A 19 -2.72 -1.43 8.74
N PHE A 20 -1.54 -1.61 8.12
CA PHE A 20 -1.44 -1.93 6.71
C PHE A 20 -2.13 -3.27 6.41
N ARG A 21 -1.83 -4.32 7.17
CA ARG A 21 -2.48 -5.64 7.02
C ARG A 21 -3.99 -5.57 7.22
N HIS A 22 -4.45 -4.79 8.20
CA HIS A 22 -5.88 -4.58 8.42
C HIS A 22 -6.54 -3.88 7.21
N ASN A 23 -5.99 -2.76 6.76
CA ASN A 23 -6.50 -2.01 5.60
C ASN A 23 -6.53 -2.88 4.34
N MET A 24 -5.47 -3.68 4.12
CA MET A 24 -5.42 -4.61 3.01
C MET A 24 -6.60 -5.59 3.01
N ARG A 25 -6.92 -6.17 4.17
CA ARG A 25 -8.02 -7.15 4.29
C ARG A 25 -9.39 -6.49 4.17
N THR A 26 -9.54 -5.29 4.71
CA THR A 26 -10.85 -4.63 4.81
C THR A 26 -11.26 -3.95 3.51
N TYR A 27 -10.34 -3.23 2.86
CA TYR A 27 -10.71 -2.30 1.78
C TYR A 27 -10.31 -2.76 0.38
N LEU A 28 -9.23 -3.53 0.23
CA LEU A 28 -8.74 -3.93 -1.09
C LEU A 28 -9.69 -4.86 -1.88
N PRO A 29 -10.51 -5.74 -1.26
CA PRO A 29 -11.48 -6.53 -2.02
C PRO A 29 -12.50 -5.68 -2.80
N GLY A 30 -12.73 -4.43 -2.40
CA GLY A 30 -13.62 -3.49 -3.08
C GLY A 30 -12.94 -2.66 -4.19
N VAL A 31 -11.62 -2.77 -4.35
CA VAL A 31 -10.89 -1.96 -5.33
C VAL A 31 -10.96 -2.63 -6.71
N LYS A 32 -11.76 -2.02 -7.60
CA LYS A 32 -11.87 -2.46 -8.99
C LYS A 32 -10.49 -2.52 -9.65
N GLY A 33 -10.23 -3.63 -10.34
CA GLY A 33 -9.03 -3.83 -11.14
C GLY A 33 -7.75 -4.05 -10.33
N LEU A 34 -7.78 -4.03 -8.99
CA LEU A 34 -6.61 -4.38 -8.18
C LEU A 34 -6.40 -5.90 -8.18
N ARG A 35 -5.25 -6.34 -8.71
CA ARG A 35 -4.89 -7.76 -8.80
C ARG A 35 -4.05 -8.23 -7.62
N ARG A 36 -3.12 -7.38 -7.18
CA ARG A 36 -2.19 -7.67 -6.09
C ARG A 36 -1.76 -6.39 -5.40
N SER A 37 -1.64 -6.47 -4.08
CA SER A 37 -0.96 -5.48 -3.27
C SER A 37 0.08 -6.20 -2.41
N THR A 38 1.31 -5.68 -2.40
CA THR A 38 2.45 -6.25 -1.67
C THR A 38 3.11 -5.15 -0.87
N LEU A 39 3.43 -5.43 0.40
CA LEU A 39 4.29 -4.58 1.22
C LEU A 39 5.63 -5.27 1.42
N LEU A 40 6.69 -4.61 0.97
CA LEU A 40 8.06 -5.01 1.24
C LEU A 40 8.54 -4.29 2.49
N ARG A 41 9.01 -5.06 3.46
CA ARG A 41 9.65 -4.57 4.68
C ARG A 41 11.04 -4.02 4.36
N PRO A 42 11.47 -2.95 5.05
CA PRO A 42 12.83 -2.46 4.96
C PRO A 42 13.81 -3.51 5.53
N VAL A 43 15.03 -3.55 4.97
CA VAL A 43 16.10 -4.45 5.44
C VAL A 43 16.92 -3.80 6.55
N SER A 44 17.00 -2.46 6.55
CA SER A 44 17.64 -1.65 7.59
C SER A 44 16.68 -0.58 8.13
N ALA A 45 16.99 -0.02 9.30
CA ALA A 45 16.15 1.00 9.94
C ALA A 45 16.05 2.33 9.14
N ASP A 46 17.01 2.57 8.24
CA ASP A 46 17.06 3.79 7.41
C ASP A 46 16.31 3.63 6.07
N ASP A 47 15.90 2.40 5.74
CA ASP A 47 15.19 2.10 4.50
C ASP A 47 13.67 2.33 4.63
N SER A 48 13.05 2.71 3.51
CA SER A 48 11.60 2.82 3.41
C SER A 48 10.95 1.45 3.20
N TYR A 49 9.72 1.30 3.69
CA TYR A 49 8.82 0.28 3.15
C TYR A 49 8.51 0.57 1.68
N VAL A 50 8.25 -0.49 0.91
CA VAL A 50 7.81 -0.36 -0.49
C VAL A 50 6.47 -1.04 -0.67
N SER A 51 5.45 -0.27 -1.03
CA SER A 51 4.16 -0.82 -1.46
C SER A 51 4.14 -0.96 -2.98
N ILE A 52 3.81 -2.16 -3.47
CA ILE A 52 3.64 -2.47 -4.89
C ILE A 52 2.20 -2.86 -5.12
N ASN A 53 1.52 -2.16 -6.04
CA ASN A 53 0.14 -2.43 -6.40
C ASN A 53 0.02 -2.69 -7.91
N GLU A 54 -0.56 -3.83 -8.24
CA GLU A 54 -0.75 -4.30 -9.61
C GLU A 54 -2.23 -4.14 -9.98
N PHE A 55 -2.50 -3.39 -11.06
CA PHE A 55 -3.84 -3.12 -11.57
C PHE A 55 -4.02 -3.71 -12.97
N ASP A 56 -5.26 -4.02 -13.32
CA ASP A 56 -5.66 -4.44 -14.68
C ASP A 56 -5.45 -3.33 -15.71
N SER A 57 -5.67 -2.07 -15.32
CA SER A 57 -5.50 -0.91 -16.20
C SER A 57 -4.94 0.32 -15.47
N GLU A 58 -4.41 1.27 -16.24
CA GLU A 58 -4.02 2.58 -15.70
C GLU A 58 -5.22 3.37 -15.17
N ALA A 59 -6.40 3.22 -15.78
CA ALA A 59 -7.61 3.89 -15.35
C ALA A 59 -8.06 3.42 -13.96
N ASP A 60 -7.99 2.12 -13.69
CA ASP A 60 -8.31 1.55 -12.36
C ASP A 60 -7.34 2.07 -11.29
N PHE A 61 -6.04 2.17 -11.62
CA PHE A 61 -5.06 2.79 -10.74
C PHE A 61 -5.38 4.27 -10.43
N ARG A 62 -5.70 5.07 -11.45
CA ARG A 62 -6.02 6.50 -11.29
C ARG A 62 -7.30 6.72 -10.46
N ALA A 63 -8.30 5.86 -10.64
CA ALA A 63 -9.52 5.89 -9.84
C ALA A 63 -9.24 5.55 -8.37
N TRP A 64 -8.38 4.56 -8.12
CA TRP A 64 -8.02 4.18 -6.76
C TRP A 64 -7.21 5.27 -6.03
N ILE A 65 -6.17 5.83 -6.66
CA ILE A 65 -5.28 6.78 -5.96
C ILE A 65 -5.96 8.10 -5.58
N THR A 66 -7.05 8.46 -6.27
CA THR A 66 -7.87 9.64 -5.95
C THR A 66 -9.00 9.33 -4.96
N SER A 67 -9.19 8.05 -4.58
CA SER A 67 -10.20 7.62 -3.62
C SER A 67 -9.71 7.70 -2.17
N ASP A 68 -10.65 7.70 -1.23
CA ASP A 68 -10.37 7.65 0.22
C ASP A 68 -9.83 6.28 0.69
N LEU A 69 -9.83 5.28 -0.20
CA LEU A 69 -9.31 3.93 0.09
C LEU A 69 -7.82 3.78 -0.21
N SER A 70 -7.21 4.79 -0.84
CA SER A 70 -5.78 4.77 -1.15
C SER A 70 -4.97 5.15 0.10
N PRO A 71 -4.09 4.26 0.61
CA PRO A 71 -3.13 4.63 1.66
C PRO A 71 -1.99 5.52 1.13
N LEU A 72 -2.05 5.91 -0.16
CA LEU A 72 -1.06 6.74 -0.84
C LEU A 72 -1.53 8.19 -1.02
N ARG A 73 -2.74 8.52 -0.55
CA ARG A 73 -3.27 9.88 -0.57
C ARG A 73 -2.69 10.72 0.56
#